data_AF-A0A1A9APY5-F1
#
_entry.id   AF-A0A1A9APY5-F1
#
_cell.length_a   1.000
_cell.length_b   1.000
_cell.length_c   1.000
_cell.angle_alpha   90.00
_cell.angle_beta   90.00
_cell.angle_gamma   90.00
#
_symmetry.space_group_name_H-M   'P 1'
#
loop_
_entity.id
_entity.type
_entity.pdbx_description
1 polymer ?
#
loop_
_entity_poly.entity_id
_entity_poly.type
_entity_poly.pdbx_seq_one_letter_code
_entity_poly.pdbx_strand_id
1 'polypeptide(L)'
;MSTIIDNFSYEDFEKDNDFVKNLLFHKIYKKFEEEYIRESTAIEKCSQIENGLSIPYNEKDLILNFCKILQIIIAKDNNLHNELDNEIPEDYKMYCLNLKYWIYEKVVNIGPVNLKIEDHFEKWKTKLETEMKHILKNPCTFNELEWNDINKLRRLYAFALIYYSNLNIFHTRNNIKCRYLDYLGKGLNEYHESINRCSGKDKQDNYCK
;
A
#
# COMPACT_ATOMS: atom_id res chain seq x y z
N MET A 1 -13.08 5.43 -22.84
CA MET A 1 -11.61 5.32 -22.78
C MET A 1 -11.27 3.89 -22.41
N SER A 2 -10.34 3.27 -23.11
CA SER A 2 -10.02 1.85 -22.98
C SER A 2 -9.51 1.52 -21.57
N THR A 3 -10.16 0.58 -20.90
CA THR A 3 -9.83 0.00 -19.59
C THR A 3 -8.59 -0.89 -19.70
N ILE A 4 -7.47 -0.34 -20.15
CA ILE A 4 -6.22 -1.09 -20.22
C ILE A 4 -5.66 -1.15 -18.81
N ILE A 5 -5.76 -2.35 -18.24
CA ILE A 5 -4.92 -2.78 -17.13
C ILE A 5 -3.48 -2.59 -17.60
N ASP A 6 -2.75 -1.68 -16.96
CA ASP A 6 -1.31 -1.70 -17.13
C ASP A 6 -0.78 -2.91 -16.37
N ASN A 7 -0.11 -3.80 -17.11
CA ASN A 7 0.55 -5.00 -16.58
C ASN A 7 1.82 -4.68 -15.78
N PHE A 8 1.84 -3.54 -15.08
CA PHE A 8 2.91 -3.23 -14.16
C PHE A 8 2.75 -4.08 -12.91
N SER A 9 3.82 -4.79 -12.59
CA SER A 9 4.06 -5.48 -11.34
C SER A 9 5.37 -4.94 -10.77
N TYR A 10 5.37 -4.61 -9.49
CA TYR A 10 6.58 -4.18 -8.81
C TYR A 10 7.63 -5.30 -8.79
N GLU A 11 7.22 -6.55 -8.64
CA GLU A 11 8.15 -7.69 -8.67
C GLU A 11 8.87 -7.81 -10.01
N ASP A 12 8.17 -7.57 -11.12
CA ASP A 12 8.80 -7.56 -12.44
C ASP A 12 9.70 -6.35 -12.62
N PHE A 13 9.29 -5.19 -12.11
CA PHE A 13 10.12 -3.99 -12.11
C PHE A 13 11.41 -4.19 -11.31
N GLU A 14 11.33 -4.79 -10.12
CA GLU A 14 12.47 -5.13 -9.27
C GLU A 14 13.45 -6.06 -9.99
N LYS A 15 12.96 -7.15 -10.60
CA LYS A 15 13.80 -8.11 -11.35
C LYS A 15 14.58 -7.45 -12.49
N ASP A 16 13.97 -6.49 -13.15
CA ASP A 16 14.59 -5.75 -14.25
C ASP A 16 15.50 -4.61 -13.80
N ASN A 17 15.42 -4.19 -12.53
CA ASN A 17 16.04 -2.96 -12.03
C ASN A 17 16.58 -3.15 -10.61
N ASP A 18 17.71 -3.86 -10.47
CA ASP A 18 18.32 -4.14 -9.16
C ASP A 18 18.61 -2.92 -8.28
N PHE A 19 18.76 -1.72 -8.88
CA PHE A 19 18.95 -0.49 -8.10
C PHE A 19 17.78 -0.20 -7.15
N VAL A 20 16.59 -0.72 -7.47
CA VAL A 20 15.37 -0.59 -6.68
C VAL A 20 15.56 -1.16 -5.27
N LYS A 21 16.42 -2.17 -5.11
CA LYS A 21 16.71 -2.80 -3.81
C LYS A 21 17.28 -1.82 -2.77
N ASN A 22 17.89 -0.73 -3.23
CA ASN A 22 18.43 0.31 -2.36
C ASN A 22 17.40 1.36 -1.95
N LEU A 23 16.21 1.37 -2.56
CA LEU A 23 15.18 2.35 -2.26
C LEU A 23 14.54 2.05 -0.91
N LEU A 24 14.21 3.09 -0.16
CA LEU A 24 13.48 2.96 1.10
C LEU A 24 12.15 2.19 0.92
N PHE A 25 11.45 2.49 -0.18
CA PHE A 25 10.24 1.78 -0.60
C PHE A 25 10.46 0.26 -0.65
N HIS A 26 11.53 -0.20 -1.32
CA HIS A 26 11.81 -1.62 -1.46
C HIS A 26 12.02 -2.29 -0.11
N LYS A 27 12.82 -1.67 0.76
CA LYS A 27 13.10 -2.19 2.10
C LYS A 27 11.81 -2.38 2.91
N ILE A 28 10.88 -1.41 2.85
CA ILE A 28 9.58 -1.51 3.51
C ILE A 28 8.71 -2.60 2.87
N TYR A 29 8.60 -2.59 1.53
CA TYR A 29 7.81 -3.56 0.78
C TYR A 29 8.25 -5.00 1.07
N LYS A 30 9.57 -5.26 1.14
CA LYS A 30 10.10 -6.58 1.50
C LYS A 30 9.73 -7.02 2.90
N LYS A 31 9.75 -6.11 3.88
CA LYS A 31 9.28 -6.43 5.24
C LYS A 31 7.81 -6.84 5.25
N PHE A 32 6.97 -6.22 4.44
CA PHE A 32 5.56 -6.59 4.31
C PHE A 32 5.38 -7.99 3.74
N GLU A 33 6.18 -8.39 2.75
CA GLU A 33 6.07 -9.71 2.10
C GLU A 33 6.70 -10.87 2.89
N GLU A 34 7.61 -10.59 3.82
CA GLU A 34 8.46 -11.63 4.43
C GLU A 34 8.42 -11.61 5.95
N GLU A 35 8.94 -10.55 6.57
CA GLU A 35 9.13 -10.47 8.02
C GLU A 35 7.81 -10.28 8.75
N TYR A 36 7.04 -9.27 8.35
CA TYR A 36 5.87 -8.80 9.10
C TYR A 36 4.73 -9.82 9.10
N ILE A 37 4.56 -10.54 8.00
CA ILE A 37 3.51 -11.57 7.89
C ILE A 37 3.83 -12.86 8.67
N ARG A 38 5.09 -13.01 9.13
CA ARG A 38 5.58 -14.16 9.90
C ARG A 38 5.78 -13.86 11.39
N GLU A 39 5.61 -12.61 11.80
CA GLU A 39 5.79 -12.22 13.20
C GLU A 39 4.67 -12.84 14.08
N SER A 40 5.09 -13.52 15.15
CA SER A 40 4.20 -14.33 15.98
C SER A 40 3.12 -13.53 16.70
N THR A 41 3.46 -12.34 17.20
CA THR A 41 2.52 -11.46 17.92
C THR A 41 1.43 -10.93 16.98
N ALA A 42 1.82 -10.55 15.77
CA ALA A 42 0.93 -10.12 14.71
C ALA A 42 -0.01 -11.27 14.28
N ILE A 43 0.52 -12.48 14.12
CA ILE A 43 -0.28 -13.68 13.83
C ILE A 43 -1.32 -13.91 14.91
N GLU A 44 -0.92 -13.96 16.18
CA GLU A 44 -1.82 -14.22 17.30
C GLU A 44 -2.94 -13.18 17.39
N LYS A 45 -2.60 -11.89 17.36
CA LYS A 45 -3.58 -10.79 17.43
C LYS A 45 -4.55 -10.81 16.26
N CYS A 46 -4.07 -11.04 15.04
CA CYS A 46 -4.93 -11.06 13.87
C CYS A 46 -5.85 -12.28 13.83
N SER A 47 -5.41 -13.44 14.33
CA SER A 47 -6.28 -14.60 14.52
C SER A 47 -7.36 -14.38 15.58
N GLN A 48 -7.09 -13.60 16.62
CA GLN A 48 -8.12 -13.21 17.59
C GLN A 48 -9.17 -12.28 16.96
N ILE A 49 -8.74 -11.32 16.14
CA ILE A 49 -9.63 -10.39 15.42
C ILE A 49 -10.48 -11.13 14.38
N GLU A 50 -9.90 -12.11 13.69
CA GLU A 50 -10.59 -12.96 12.70
C GLU A 50 -11.87 -13.58 13.28
N ASN A 51 -11.84 -14.04 14.54
CA ASN A 51 -13.01 -14.65 15.19
C ASN A 51 -14.20 -13.67 15.34
N GLY A 52 -13.95 -12.36 15.28
CA GLY A 52 -14.96 -11.31 15.41
C GLY A 52 -15.38 -10.63 14.11
N LEU A 53 -14.74 -10.93 12.98
CA LEU A 53 -15.00 -10.27 11.70
C LEU A 53 -15.17 -11.29 10.57
N SER A 54 -16.18 -11.09 9.72
CA SER A 54 -16.33 -11.90 8.51
C SER A 54 -15.22 -11.56 7.50
N ILE A 55 -14.66 -12.60 6.89
CA ILE A 55 -13.66 -12.52 5.82
C ILE A 55 -14.23 -13.23 4.58
N PRO A 56 -14.20 -12.61 3.39
CA PRO A 56 -14.41 -13.32 2.13
C PRO A 56 -13.35 -14.42 1.97
N TYR A 57 -13.79 -15.68 1.82
CA TYR A 57 -12.89 -16.84 1.82
C TYR A 57 -11.78 -16.76 0.74
N ASN A 58 -12.12 -16.18 -0.42
CA ASN A 58 -11.22 -15.96 -1.55
C ASN A 58 -10.14 -14.88 -1.29
N GLU A 59 -10.34 -14.02 -0.30
CA GLU A 59 -9.48 -12.85 -0.01
C GLU A 59 -8.84 -12.94 1.39
N LYS A 60 -8.99 -14.10 2.03
CA LYS A 60 -8.58 -14.33 3.41
C LYS A 60 -7.12 -14.02 3.67
N ASP A 61 -6.23 -14.52 2.82
CA ASP A 61 -4.79 -14.32 3.00
C ASP A 61 -4.40 -12.85 2.86
N LEU A 62 -5.04 -12.11 1.96
CA LEU A 62 -4.79 -10.68 1.77
C LEU A 62 -5.21 -9.89 3.02
N ILE A 63 -6.42 -10.12 3.54
CA ILE A 63 -6.93 -9.42 4.73
C ILE A 63 -6.10 -9.78 5.98
N LEU A 64 -5.72 -11.06 6.15
CA LEU A 64 -4.90 -11.48 7.28
C LEU A 64 -3.48 -10.89 7.20
N ASN A 65 -2.86 -10.88 6.02
CA ASN A 65 -1.54 -10.28 5.85
C ASN A 65 -1.58 -8.77 6.07
N PHE A 66 -2.61 -8.09 5.55
CA PHE A 66 -2.88 -6.68 5.86
C PHE A 66 -2.94 -6.44 7.37
N CYS A 67 -3.73 -7.24 8.10
CA CYS A 67 -3.85 -7.12 9.54
C CYS A 67 -2.49 -7.22 10.25
N LYS A 68 -1.67 -8.23 9.88
CA LYS A 68 -0.37 -8.45 10.52
C LYS A 68 0.59 -7.28 10.29
N ILE A 69 0.66 -6.81 9.04
CA ILE A 69 1.47 -5.64 8.66
C ILE A 69 1.02 -4.40 9.45
N LEU A 70 -0.29 -4.16 9.50
CA LEU A 70 -0.87 -3.03 10.20
C LEU A 70 -0.61 -3.10 11.71
N GLN A 71 -0.70 -4.27 12.32
CA GLN A 71 -0.44 -4.48 13.75
C GLN A 71 0.98 -4.05 14.12
N ILE A 72 1.96 -4.43 13.31
CA ILE A 72 3.36 -4.05 13.50
C ILE A 72 3.54 -2.55 13.30
N ILE A 73 2.90 -1.97 12.28
CA ILE A 73 2.93 -0.52 12.03
C ILE A 73 2.35 0.26 13.22
N ILE A 74 1.21 -0.16 13.77
CA ILE A 74 0.61 0.46 14.98
C ILE A 74 1.55 0.35 16.17
N ALA A 75 2.14 -0.83 16.38
CA ALA A 75 3.04 -1.05 17.49
C ALA A 75 4.32 -0.21 17.39
N LYS A 76 4.88 -0.08 16.18
CA LYS A 76 6.04 0.80 15.91
C LYS A 76 5.70 2.26 16.17
N ASP A 77 4.60 2.77 15.61
CA ASP A 77 4.19 4.17 15.77
C ASP A 77 3.93 4.54 17.24
N ASN A 78 3.54 3.58 18.07
CA ASN A 78 3.30 3.75 19.49
C ASN A 78 4.50 3.38 20.37
N ASN A 79 5.69 3.13 19.79
CA ASN A 79 6.91 2.74 20.51
C ASN A 79 6.72 1.51 21.41
N LEU A 80 5.88 0.56 20.98
CA LEU A 80 5.56 -0.68 21.71
C LEU A 80 6.52 -1.82 21.37
N HIS A 81 7.34 -1.66 20.33
CA HIS A 81 8.40 -2.60 19.97
C HIS A 81 9.77 -1.95 20.16
N ASN A 82 10.63 -2.60 20.97
CA ASN A 82 12.01 -2.18 21.18
C ASN A 82 13.01 -2.77 20.16
N GLU A 83 12.60 -3.74 19.34
CA GLU A 83 13.54 -4.63 18.62
C GLU A 83 13.32 -4.75 17.10
N LEU A 84 12.27 -4.16 16.53
CA LEU A 84 12.04 -4.20 15.07
C LEU A 84 12.75 -3.06 14.34
N ASP A 85 14.08 -3.14 14.37
CA ASP A 85 15.02 -2.67 13.35
C ASP A 85 15.06 -1.15 13.07
N ASN A 86 16.09 -0.49 13.61
CA ASN A 86 16.37 0.94 13.52
C ASN A 86 16.74 1.44 12.10
N GLU A 87 16.82 0.54 11.11
CA GLU A 87 17.29 0.87 9.76
C GLU A 87 16.27 1.62 8.88
N ILE A 88 14.98 1.54 9.22
CA ILE A 88 13.93 2.25 8.48
C ILE A 88 13.51 3.48 9.29
N PRO A 89 13.67 4.70 8.75
CA PRO A 89 13.24 5.91 9.43
C PRO A 89 11.79 5.79 9.89
N GLU A 90 11.51 6.28 11.10
CA GLU A 90 10.16 6.40 11.67
C GLU A 90 9.35 7.50 10.97
N ASP A 91 9.30 7.49 9.63
CA ASP A 91 8.31 8.26 8.90
C ASP A 91 7.06 7.40 8.71
N TYR A 92 6.16 7.52 9.69
CA TYR A 92 4.90 6.80 9.66
C TYR A 92 4.06 7.09 8.40
N LYS A 93 4.09 8.32 7.86
CA LYS A 93 3.35 8.66 6.63
C LYS A 93 3.85 7.80 5.47
N MET A 94 5.15 7.51 5.45
CA MET A 94 5.75 6.59 4.49
C MET A 94 5.19 5.18 4.66
N TYR A 95 5.08 4.65 5.89
CA TYR A 95 4.50 3.32 6.12
C TYR A 95 3.05 3.20 5.65
N CYS A 96 2.20 4.19 5.93
CA CYS A 96 0.81 4.19 5.44
C CYS A 96 0.74 4.19 3.91
N LEU A 97 1.53 5.05 3.23
CA LEU A 97 1.56 5.10 1.77
C LEU A 97 2.06 3.78 1.16
N ASN A 98 3.11 3.19 1.75
CA ASN A 98 3.61 1.87 1.33
C ASN A 98 2.56 0.79 1.52
N LEU A 99 1.82 0.81 2.63
CA LEU A 99 0.77 -0.17 2.91
C LEU A 99 -0.39 -0.03 1.92
N LYS A 100 -0.84 1.19 1.63
CA LYS A 100 -1.87 1.43 0.61
C LYS A 100 -1.42 0.94 -0.76
N TYR A 101 -0.19 1.26 -1.17
CA TYR A 101 0.37 0.74 -2.42
C TYR A 101 0.35 -0.79 -2.46
N TRP A 102 0.86 -1.43 -1.41
CA TRP A 102 0.91 -2.89 -1.29
C TRP A 102 -0.47 -3.52 -1.44
N ILE A 103 -1.49 -3.01 -0.73
CA ILE A 103 -2.88 -3.48 -0.84
C ILE A 103 -3.38 -3.31 -2.27
N TYR A 104 -3.24 -2.12 -2.85
CA TYR A 104 -3.79 -1.81 -4.17
C TYR A 104 -3.12 -2.60 -5.28
N GLU A 105 -1.84 -2.91 -5.16
CA GLU A 105 -1.17 -3.85 -6.05
C GLU A 105 -1.77 -5.25 -5.97
N LYS A 106 -1.96 -5.80 -4.77
CA LYS A 106 -2.57 -7.12 -4.61
C LYS A 106 -4.02 -7.14 -5.11
N VAL A 107 -4.84 -6.14 -4.77
CA VAL A 107 -6.24 -6.04 -5.22
C VAL A 107 -6.34 -5.97 -6.74
N VAL A 108 -5.53 -5.12 -7.40
CA VAL A 108 -5.56 -5.01 -8.86
C VAL A 108 -5.14 -6.33 -9.53
N ASN A 109 -4.16 -7.05 -8.95
CA ASN A 109 -3.70 -8.34 -9.48
C ASN A 109 -4.71 -9.48 -9.30
N ILE A 110 -5.60 -9.41 -8.29
CA ILE A 110 -6.72 -10.36 -8.17
C ILE A 110 -7.80 -10.08 -9.24
N GLY A 111 -7.88 -8.83 -9.72
CA GLY A 111 -8.80 -8.40 -10.77
C GLY A 111 -10.02 -7.66 -10.22
N PRO A 112 -11.05 -7.38 -11.04
CA PRO A 112 -12.29 -6.76 -10.57
C PRO A 112 -13.08 -7.77 -9.72
N VAL A 113 -12.68 -7.90 -8.46
CA VAL A 113 -13.40 -8.68 -7.45
C VAL A 113 -14.60 -7.87 -6.95
N ASN A 114 -15.55 -8.52 -6.25
CA ASN A 114 -16.57 -7.82 -5.49
C ASN A 114 -15.92 -6.75 -4.61
N LEU A 115 -16.08 -5.48 -5.01
CA LEU A 115 -15.41 -4.26 -4.55
C LEU A 115 -15.48 -3.97 -3.03
N LYS A 116 -16.11 -4.85 -2.28
CA LYS A 116 -16.28 -4.75 -0.83
C LYS A 116 -15.03 -5.13 -0.04
N ILE A 117 -13.96 -5.62 -0.68
CA ILE A 117 -12.73 -5.97 0.05
C ILE A 117 -12.18 -4.78 0.85
N GLU A 118 -12.36 -3.57 0.34
CA GLU A 118 -11.85 -2.36 1.01
C GLU A 118 -12.59 -2.00 2.29
N ASP A 119 -13.89 -2.29 2.36
CA ASP A 119 -14.65 -2.22 3.61
C ASP A 119 -14.00 -3.04 4.72
N HIS A 120 -13.37 -4.17 4.35
CA HIS A 120 -12.69 -5.00 5.33
C HIS A 120 -11.44 -4.31 5.85
N PHE A 121 -10.66 -3.58 5.04
CA PHE A 121 -9.42 -2.96 5.52
C PHE A 121 -9.67 -1.92 6.63
N GLU A 122 -10.62 -1.00 6.47
CA GLU A 122 -10.91 -0.01 7.52
C GLU A 122 -11.59 -0.63 8.75
N LYS A 123 -12.49 -1.62 8.56
CA LYS A 123 -13.12 -2.35 9.68
C LYS A 123 -12.07 -3.11 10.50
N TRP A 124 -11.14 -3.79 9.83
CA TRP A 124 -10.06 -4.53 10.46
C TRP A 124 -9.09 -3.60 11.18
N LYS A 125 -8.72 -2.47 10.57
CA LYS A 125 -7.94 -1.42 11.24
C LYS A 125 -8.62 -0.96 12.53
N THR A 126 -9.89 -0.56 12.45
CA THR A 126 -10.63 -0.03 13.61
C THR A 126 -10.70 -1.06 14.74
N LYS A 127 -10.97 -2.32 14.40
CA LYS A 127 -11.00 -3.42 15.38
C LYS A 127 -9.63 -3.64 16.00
N LEU A 128 -8.57 -3.65 15.20
CA LEU A 128 -7.19 -3.81 15.66
C LEU A 128 -6.75 -2.69 16.60
N GLU A 129 -7.00 -1.43 16.24
CA GLU A 129 -6.69 -0.28 17.10
C GLU A 129 -7.45 -0.34 18.43
N THR A 130 -8.71 -0.81 18.40
CA THR A 130 -9.53 -1.01 19.61
C THR A 130 -8.96 -2.10 20.52
N GLU A 131 -8.63 -3.27 19.96
CA GLU A 131 -8.06 -4.39 20.73
C GLU A 131 -6.67 -4.04 21.29
N MET A 132 -5.86 -3.33 20.51
CA MET A 132 -4.55 -2.87 20.94
C MET A 132 -4.62 -1.73 21.95
N LYS A 133 -5.75 -1.01 22.04
CA LYS A 133 -5.89 0.26 22.79
C LYS A 133 -4.87 1.32 22.35
N HIS A 134 -4.47 1.25 21.09
CA HIS A 134 -3.50 2.14 20.48
C HIS A 134 -3.98 2.48 19.07
N ILE A 135 -4.02 3.77 18.78
CA ILE A 135 -4.33 4.29 17.45
C ILE A 135 -3.06 4.70 16.75
N LEU A 136 -3.13 4.83 15.44
CA LEU A 136 -2.10 5.47 14.64
C LEU A 136 -2.07 6.96 14.95
N LYS A 137 -0.91 7.47 15.41
CA LYS A 137 -0.66 8.91 15.67
C LYS A 137 -0.88 9.73 14.41
N ASN A 138 -0.52 9.17 13.26
CA ASN A 138 -0.78 9.73 11.95
C ASN A 138 -1.92 8.95 11.28
N PRO A 139 -3.04 9.60 10.92
CA PRO A 139 -4.19 8.90 10.34
C PRO A 139 -3.83 8.16 9.04
N CYS A 140 -4.16 6.87 8.98
CA CYS A 140 -4.11 6.07 7.77
C CYS A 140 -5.52 5.52 7.46
N THR A 141 -6.23 6.12 6.50
CA THR A 141 -7.62 5.75 6.20
C THR A 141 -7.71 4.93 4.92
N PHE A 142 -8.51 3.86 4.94
CA PHE A 142 -8.82 3.01 3.79
C PHE A 142 -10.27 3.26 3.38
N ASN A 143 -10.48 4.14 2.40
CA ASN A 143 -11.83 4.44 1.90
C ASN A 143 -12.31 3.33 0.97
N GLU A 144 -13.63 3.20 0.84
CA GLU A 144 -14.27 2.37 -0.19
C GLU A 144 -14.14 3.04 -1.56
N LEU A 145 -13.55 2.32 -2.52
CA LEU A 145 -13.18 2.77 -3.86
C LEU A 145 -13.59 1.73 -4.91
N GLU A 146 -13.95 2.24 -6.08
CA GLU A 146 -14.12 1.42 -7.28
C GLU A 146 -12.77 0.86 -7.73
N TRP A 147 -12.74 -0.35 -8.30
CA TRP A 147 -11.50 -1.01 -8.70
C TRP A 147 -10.67 -0.18 -9.70
N ASN A 148 -11.35 0.58 -10.56
CA ASN A 148 -10.66 1.50 -11.47
C ASN A 148 -9.94 2.63 -10.70
N ASP A 149 -10.56 3.14 -9.64
CA ASP A 149 -9.97 4.16 -8.76
C ASP A 149 -8.80 3.57 -7.95
N ILE A 150 -8.89 2.31 -7.49
CA ILE A 150 -7.77 1.56 -6.89
C ILE A 150 -6.59 1.48 -7.86
N ASN A 151 -6.84 1.11 -9.12
CA ASN A 151 -5.79 1.00 -10.12
C ASN A 151 -5.13 2.36 -10.44
N LYS A 152 -5.90 3.46 -10.45
CA LYS A 152 -5.36 4.81 -10.58
C LYS A 152 -4.48 5.19 -9.39
N LEU A 153 -4.94 4.94 -8.16
CA LEU A 153 -4.16 5.21 -6.95
C LEU A 153 -2.90 4.35 -6.88
N ARG A 154 -2.96 3.09 -7.33
CA ARG A 154 -1.78 2.22 -7.47
C ARG A 154 -0.72 2.85 -8.36
N ARG A 155 -1.11 3.38 -9.53
CA ARG A 155 -0.19 4.12 -10.44
C ARG A 155 0.39 5.35 -9.78
N LEU A 156 -0.46 6.14 -9.12
CA LEU A 156 -0.06 7.37 -8.43
C LEU A 156 0.96 7.08 -7.33
N TYR A 157 0.72 6.06 -6.51
CA TYR A 157 1.64 5.67 -5.45
C TYR A 157 2.94 5.07 -5.99
N ALA A 158 2.91 4.28 -7.06
CA ALA A 158 4.14 3.84 -7.71
C ALA A 158 4.96 5.04 -8.21
N PHE A 159 4.30 6.01 -8.86
CA PHE A 159 4.96 7.24 -9.30
C PHE A 159 5.56 8.01 -8.11
N ALA A 160 4.81 8.20 -7.02
CA ALA A 160 5.29 8.93 -5.86
C ALA A 160 6.44 8.20 -5.13
N LEU A 161 6.22 6.95 -4.72
CA LEU A 161 7.11 6.20 -3.83
C LEU A 161 8.35 5.65 -4.53
N ILE A 162 8.22 5.26 -5.80
CA ILE A 162 9.30 4.58 -6.53
C ILE A 162 10.06 5.62 -7.37
N TYR A 163 9.37 6.44 -8.16
CA TYR A 163 10.03 7.35 -9.09
C TYR A 163 10.34 8.72 -8.49
N TYR A 164 9.32 9.47 -8.09
CA TYR A 164 9.44 10.87 -7.67
C TYR A 164 10.33 11.04 -6.43
N SER A 165 10.14 10.21 -5.40
CA SER A 165 11.00 10.23 -4.20
C SER A 165 12.45 9.84 -4.47
N ASN A 166 12.77 9.30 -5.65
CA ASN A 166 14.09 8.76 -5.99
C ASN A 166 14.63 9.33 -7.32
N LEU A 167 14.18 10.52 -7.74
CA LEU A 167 14.53 11.13 -9.03
C LEU A 167 16.04 11.17 -9.31
N ASN A 168 16.88 11.44 -8.30
CA ASN A 168 18.34 11.45 -8.46
C ASN A 168 18.90 10.08 -8.87
N ILE A 169 18.34 9.00 -8.34
CA ILE A 169 18.73 7.64 -8.68
C ILE A 169 18.27 7.34 -10.11
N PHE A 170 17.04 7.70 -10.47
CA PHE A 170 16.54 7.50 -11.83
C PHE A 170 17.30 8.33 -12.88
N HIS A 171 17.68 9.57 -12.56
CA HIS A 171 18.44 10.46 -13.43
C HIS A 171 19.86 9.93 -13.74
N THR A 172 20.47 9.22 -12.78
CA THR A 172 21.81 8.65 -12.94
C THR A 172 21.81 7.27 -13.61
N ARG A 173 20.64 6.67 -13.84
CA ARG A 173 20.48 5.34 -14.45
C ARG A 173 20.00 5.49 -15.89
N ASN A 174 20.84 5.06 -16.84
CA ASN A 174 20.58 5.27 -18.26
C ASN A 174 19.76 4.16 -18.96
N ASN A 175 19.43 3.05 -18.27
CA ASN A 175 18.95 1.82 -18.93
C ASN A 175 17.62 1.28 -18.36
N ILE A 176 16.67 2.15 -18.04
CA ILE A 176 15.32 1.71 -17.61
C ILE A 176 14.49 1.37 -18.85
N LYS A 177 13.90 0.17 -18.90
CA LYS A 177 13.07 -0.27 -20.04
C LYS A 177 11.92 0.71 -20.27
N CYS A 178 11.65 1.05 -21.54
CA CYS A 178 10.61 2.03 -21.92
C CYS A 178 9.22 1.72 -21.34
N ARG A 179 8.86 0.44 -21.17
CA ARG A 179 7.59 0.03 -20.56
C ARG A 179 7.38 0.59 -19.15
N TYR A 180 8.45 0.75 -18.38
CA TYR A 180 8.39 1.31 -17.03
C TYR A 180 8.31 2.82 -17.06
N LEU A 181 9.00 3.47 -18.01
CA LEU A 181 8.87 4.91 -18.23
C LEU A 181 7.44 5.28 -18.67
N ASP A 182 6.82 4.47 -19.53
CA ASP A 182 5.41 4.64 -19.90
C ASP A 182 4.48 4.54 -18.69
N TYR A 183 4.65 3.52 -17.85
CA TYR A 183 3.86 3.37 -16.62
C TYR A 183 4.05 4.53 -15.63
N LEU A 184 5.29 4.96 -15.41
CA LEU A 184 5.60 6.11 -14.54
C LEU A 184 5.04 7.41 -15.12
N GLY A 185 5.09 7.58 -16.44
CA GLY A 185 4.46 8.69 -17.15
C GLY A 185 2.94 8.71 -16.97
N LYS A 186 2.29 7.55 -17.01
CA LYS A 186 0.86 7.43 -16.67
C LYS A 186 0.60 7.84 -15.23
N GLY A 187 1.44 7.42 -14.27
CA GLY A 187 1.32 7.87 -12.87
C GLY A 187 1.44 9.38 -12.68
N LEU A 188 2.29 10.06 -13.46
CA LEU A 188 2.34 11.53 -13.49
C LEU A 188 1.04 12.14 -14.05
N ASN A 189 0.49 11.57 -15.12
CA ASN A 189 -0.79 12.02 -15.65
C ASN A 189 -1.93 11.82 -14.63
N GLU A 190 -1.96 10.67 -13.94
CA GLU A 190 -2.92 10.39 -12.86
C GLU A 190 -2.79 11.41 -11.72
N TYR A 191 -1.57 11.83 -11.35
CA TYR A 191 -1.37 12.90 -10.37
C TYR A 191 -2.04 14.21 -10.79
N HIS A 192 -1.84 14.63 -12.04
CA HIS A 192 -2.46 15.84 -12.58
C HIS A 192 -3.99 15.72 -12.65
N GLU A 193 -4.52 14.59 -13.11
CA GLU A 193 -5.96 14.34 -13.14
C GLU A 193 -6.59 14.30 -11.74
N SER A 194 -5.89 13.70 -10.77
CA SER A 194 -6.31 13.64 -9.37
C SER A 194 -6.44 15.03 -8.76
N ILE A 195 -5.47 15.91 -8.99
CA ILE A 195 -5.54 17.30 -8.51
C ILE A 195 -6.79 17.99 -9.04
N ASN A 196 -7.08 17.83 -10.33
CA ASN A 196 -8.24 18.45 -10.96
C ASN A 196 -9.56 17.89 -10.41
N ARG A 197 -9.68 16.57 -10.24
CA ARG A 197 -10.86 15.92 -9.64
C ARG A 197 -11.07 16.40 -8.20
N CYS A 198 -10.02 16.35 -7.39
CA CYS A 198 -10.11 16.58 -5.95
C CYS A 198 -10.12 18.07 -5.54
N SER A 199 -9.74 18.97 -6.44
CA SER A 199 -9.94 20.41 -6.26
C SER A 199 -11.30 20.90 -6.78
N GLY A 200 -12.04 20.04 -7.48
CA GLY A 200 -13.29 20.36 -8.14
C GLY A 200 -14.54 20.12 -7.30
N LYS A 201 -15.65 19.86 -8.01
CA LYS A 201 -16.95 19.56 -7.39
C LYS A 201 -16.95 18.22 -6.65
N ASP A 202 -16.07 17.31 -7.06
CA ASP A 202 -15.97 15.95 -6.53
C ASP A 202 -14.98 15.82 -5.37
N LYS A 203 -14.62 16.94 -4.70
CA LYS A 203 -13.70 16.94 -3.55
C LYS A 203 -14.11 16.05 -2.37
N GLN A 204 -15.39 15.66 -2.30
CA GLN A 204 -15.93 14.78 -1.25
C GLN A 204 -15.95 13.29 -1.66
N ASP A 205 -15.56 12.99 -2.90
CA ASP A 205 -15.41 11.63 -3.40
C ASP A 205 -14.38 10.85 -2.56
N ASN A 206 -14.63 9.56 -2.35
CA ASN A 206 -13.75 8.70 -1.56
C ASN A 206 -12.34 8.59 -2.15
N TYR A 207 -12.20 8.73 -3.47
CA TYR A 207 -10.92 8.84 -4.17
C TYR A 207 -10.06 9.99 -3.66
N CYS A 208 -10.71 11.09 -3.27
CA CYS A 208 -10.06 12.35 -2.91
C CYS A 208 -9.74 12.51 -1.42
N LYS A 209 -10.23 11.59 -0.58
CA LYS A 209 -10.01 11.57 0.86
C LYS A 209 -8.73 10.82 1.20
#